data_AF-A0A7X0V5B4-F1
#
_entry.id   AF-A0A7X0V5B4-F1
#
_cell.length_a   1.000
_cell.length_b   1.000
_cell.length_c   1.000
_cell.angle_alpha   90.00
_cell.angle_beta   90.00
_cell.angle_gamma   90.00
#
_symmetry.space_group_name_H-M   'P 1'
#
loop_
_entity.id
_entity.type
_entity.pdbx_description
1 polymer ?
#
loop_
_entity_poly.entity_id
_entity_poly.type
_entity_poly.pdbx_seq_one_letter_code
_entity_poly.pdbx_strand_id
1 'polypeptide(L)'
;MSYAKYGTDANTTLQVFYSTNSGSTWTSAGTAVTASSTSLQTVTYTLNVTGKVRFEIRKTDGTTNRTNVDNIQVESNPVVATPDVIEDYESGSKGSYAAGSVTLATGNWYLNEALIGTLTGDAKAGTKSVRIRDLGSLEMQFDVQGAQSVSIAHAVYGTDAASTWQLQASTDSGTSWTAVGNTVTTSSATLQTATFAVNYTSAVRFRVVKLSGSGLRINIDNFTISGSAAPGGEPTNPTDPGTGGSTDTTTYSSVHLTFGNPSGAKTDVAYINNYLLQKSQFVMSYSRDKGTANWVSWHLDESWLGSAPRQDDFRADNTLPAGWYQVGSTDYTGSGFDRGHMSPSADRTATVADNSATFLMTNMIPQAPKNNQGAWATLEGYCRTMLTGGYEIYIISGGYGVGGTGSVGYATTIAGGKVTVPNRTWKVIMIIPDGTNDVARVTTGTRVIAVDMPNDQAIGTDWRAYRTSVDAIEAKTGYDFFSLISDNVENTIEAKVDAL
;
A
#
# COMPACT_ATOMS: atom_id res chain seq x y z
N MET A 1 27.59 20.98 13.49
CA MET A 1 28.73 21.43 14.33
C MET A 1 29.19 22.80 13.87
N SER A 2 29.75 23.62 14.75
CA SER A 2 30.41 24.87 14.38
C SER A 2 31.93 24.73 14.35
N TYR A 3 32.60 25.47 13.48
CA TYR A 3 34.05 25.48 13.31
C TYR A 3 34.55 26.88 12.94
N ALA A 4 35.81 27.17 13.28
CA ALA A 4 36.47 28.42 12.90
C ALA A 4 37.99 28.24 12.85
N LYS A 5 38.64 29.12 12.10
CA LYS A 5 40.09 29.28 12.07
C LYS A 5 40.57 29.80 13.42
N TYR A 6 41.67 29.24 13.94
CA TYR A 6 42.25 29.68 15.20
C TYR A 6 43.07 30.96 14.99
N GLY A 7 42.55 32.11 15.42
CA GLY A 7 43.30 33.38 15.43
C GLY A 7 43.95 33.72 14.08
N THR A 8 45.27 33.86 14.07
CA THR A 8 46.07 34.17 12.88
C THR A 8 46.69 32.94 12.21
N ASP A 9 46.40 31.72 12.69
CA ASP A 9 46.88 30.49 12.05
C ASP A 9 46.35 30.43 10.59
N ALA A 10 47.06 29.70 9.71
CA ALA A 10 46.60 29.49 8.34
C ALA A 10 45.33 28.62 8.29
N ASN A 11 44.63 28.63 7.16
CA ASN A 11 43.41 27.85 6.99
C ASN A 11 43.67 26.35 7.22
N THR A 12 42.72 25.69 7.88
CA THR A 12 42.79 24.25 8.19
C THR A 12 41.59 23.51 7.61
N THR A 13 41.71 22.21 7.38
CA THR A 13 40.60 21.37 6.88
C THR A 13 40.17 20.33 7.90
N LEU A 14 38.86 20.11 8.00
CA LEU A 14 38.22 19.18 8.92
C LEU A 14 37.24 18.28 8.17
N GLN A 15 37.09 17.03 8.60
CA GLN A 15 36.09 16.11 8.06
C GLN A 15 35.48 15.28 9.18
N VAL A 16 34.18 15.01 9.08
CA VAL A 16 33.44 14.20 10.03
C VAL A 16 33.30 12.78 9.50
N PHE A 17 33.48 11.80 10.38
CA PHE A 17 33.30 10.37 10.13
C PHE A 17 32.31 9.79 11.13
N TYR A 18 31.65 8.71 10.75
CA TYR A 18 30.74 7.96 11.62
C TYR A 18 31.05 6.46 11.56
N SER A 19 30.60 5.74 12.60
CA SER A 19 30.74 4.30 12.71
C SER A 19 29.46 3.66 13.29
N THR A 20 28.95 2.64 12.60
CA THR A 20 27.79 1.83 13.02
C THR A 20 28.19 0.52 13.70
N ASN A 21 29.48 0.21 13.78
CA ASN A 21 30.03 -1.02 14.35
C ASN A 21 30.96 -0.75 15.54
N SER A 22 30.54 0.19 16.40
CA SER A 22 31.26 0.56 17.63
C SER A 22 32.69 1.04 17.40
N GLY A 23 32.98 1.71 16.28
CA GLY A 23 34.27 2.31 15.98
C GLY A 23 35.27 1.38 15.27
N SER A 24 34.84 0.20 14.83
CA SER A 24 35.73 -0.75 14.13
C SER A 24 36.06 -0.26 12.72
N THR A 25 35.08 0.32 12.02
CA THR A 25 35.26 0.99 10.72
C THR A 25 34.62 2.36 10.74
N TRP A 26 35.18 3.28 9.94
CA TRP A 26 34.76 4.69 9.89
C TRP A 26 34.41 5.08 8.46
N THR A 27 33.20 5.58 8.26
CA THR A 27 32.69 6.08 6.98
C THR A 27 32.62 7.61 7.04
N SER A 28 32.95 8.29 5.95
CA SER A 28 32.84 9.74 5.89
C SER A 28 31.37 10.18 5.97
N ALA A 29 31.07 11.18 6.79
CA ALA A 29 29.75 11.80 6.90
C ALA A 29 29.46 12.80 5.76
N GLY A 30 30.47 13.15 4.95
CA GLY A 30 30.36 14.11 3.85
C GLY A 30 31.70 14.75 3.49
N THR A 31 31.65 15.80 2.68
CA THR A 31 32.85 16.52 2.23
C THR A 31 33.57 17.24 3.36
N ALA A 32 34.90 17.31 3.30
CA ALA A 32 35.69 18.10 4.24
C ALA A 32 35.37 19.61 4.12
N VAL A 33 35.44 20.32 5.24
CA VAL A 33 35.27 21.78 5.33
C VAL A 33 36.61 22.47 5.59
N THR A 34 36.74 23.71 5.13
CA THR A 34 37.94 24.54 5.35
C THR A 34 37.63 25.68 6.32
N ALA A 35 38.30 25.69 7.46
CA ALA A 35 38.24 26.77 8.45
C ALA A 35 39.08 27.97 7.98
N SER A 36 38.44 28.91 7.28
CA SER A 36 39.10 30.11 6.73
C SER A 36 38.80 31.41 7.49
N SER A 37 37.68 31.43 8.23
CA SER A 37 37.19 32.57 9.01
C SER A 37 37.47 32.39 10.50
N THR A 38 37.80 33.48 11.22
CA THR A 38 37.92 33.50 12.68
C THR A 38 36.57 33.56 13.40
N SER A 39 35.48 33.84 12.68
CA SER A 39 34.12 33.73 13.19
C SER A 39 33.60 32.29 13.03
N LEU A 40 32.80 31.82 13.99
CA LEU A 40 32.16 30.51 13.92
C LEU A 40 31.31 30.37 12.66
N GLN A 41 31.56 29.31 11.91
CA GLN A 41 30.76 28.86 10.79
C GLN A 41 30.12 27.52 11.15
N THR A 42 28.94 27.22 10.62
CA THR A 42 28.24 25.97 10.90
C THR A 42 28.26 25.06 9.68
N VAL A 43 28.51 23.77 9.91
CA VAL A 43 28.33 22.71 8.92
C VAL A 43 27.39 21.64 9.49
N THR A 44 26.51 21.15 8.63
CA THR A 44 25.55 20.08 8.92
C THR A 44 25.85 18.91 7.98
N TYR A 45 25.83 17.70 8.53
CA TYR A 45 25.97 16.46 7.78
C TYR A 45 24.74 15.59 8.06
N THR A 46 24.07 15.13 7.00
CA THR A 46 22.92 14.22 7.12
C THR A 46 23.41 12.79 7.00
N LEU A 47 22.99 11.92 7.93
CA LEU A 47 23.35 10.50 7.92
C LEU A 47 22.10 9.63 7.70
N ASN A 48 22.19 8.68 6.76
CA ASN A 48 21.12 7.71 6.52
C ASN A 48 21.52 6.35 7.13
N VAL A 49 21.60 6.29 8.46
CA VAL A 49 21.98 5.07 9.20
C VAL A 49 21.08 4.85 10.41
N THR A 50 20.78 3.58 10.71
CA THR A 50 19.98 3.17 11.87
C THR A 50 20.85 2.53 12.96
N GLY A 51 20.38 2.61 14.21
CA GLY A 51 21.06 2.01 15.37
C GLY A 51 22.07 2.92 16.07
N LYS A 52 22.97 2.32 16.87
CA LYS A 52 23.96 3.05 17.66
C LYS A 52 25.10 3.56 16.76
N VAL A 53 25.31 4.86 16.75
CA VAL A 53 26.34 5.53 15.92
C VAL A 53 27.41 6.18 16.82
N ARG A 54 28.68 6.10 16.41
CA ARG A 54 29.79 6.91 16.95
C ARG A 54 30.25 7.91 15.90
N PHE A 55 30.74 9.07 16.33
CA PHE A 55 31.25 10.13 15.47
C PHE A 55 32.71 10.45 15.78
N GLU A 56 33.46 10.85 14.75
CA GLU A 56 34.84 11.30 14.85
C GLU A 56 35.05 12.52 13.94
N ILE A 57 35.75 13.54 14.44
CA ILE A 57 36.11 14.73 13.67
C ILE A 57 37.62 14.70 13.46
N ARG A 58 38.06 14.64 12.20
CA ARG A 58 39.47 14.56 11.83
C ARG A 58 39.91 15.86 11.18
N LYS A 59 41.04 16.39 11.61
CA LYS A 59 41.77 17.42 10.86
C LYS A 59 42.50 16.75 9.71
N THR A 60 42.27 17.19 8.48
CA THR A 60 42.69 16.48 7.26
C THR A 60 43.84 17.15 6.51
N ASP A 61 44.23 18.37 6.88
CA ASP A 61 45.30 19.12 6.20
C ASP A 61 46.73 18.69 6.58
N GLY A 62 46.90 17.83 7.60
CA GLY A 62 48.20 17.34 8.06
C GLY A 62 49.13 18.39 8.69
N THR A 63 48.67 19.62 8.91
CA THR A 63 49.47 20.73 9.46
C THR A 63 49.44 20.79 10.99
N THR A 64 50.35 21.57 11.58
CA THR A 64 50.36 21.88 13.03
C THR A 64 49.45 23.05 13.41
N ASN A 65 48.84 23.72 12.44
CA ASN A 65 47.92 24.83 12.68
C ASN A 65 46.71 24.37 13.50
N ARG A 66 46.16 25.24 14.34
CA ARG A 66 45.02 24.92 15.20
C ARG A 66 43.70 25.26 14.50
N THR A 67 42.64 24.57 14.94
CA THR A 67 41.27 24.84 14.49
C THR A 67 40.35 24.84 15.70
N ASN A 68 39.31 25.68 15.66
CA ASN A 68 38.26 25.69 16.67
C ASN A 68 37.10 24.82 16.19
N VAL A 69 36.52 24.03 17.11
CA VAL A 69 35.28 23.28 16.93
C VAL A 69 34.40 23.55 18.14
N ASP A 70 33.13 23.84 17.92
CA ASP A 70 32.16 24.17 18.97
C ASP A 70 30.76 23.69 18.57
N ASN A 71 29.80 23.73 19.51
CA ASN A 71 28.37 23.48 19.29
C ASN A 71 28.11 22.21 18.45
N ILE A 72 28.66 21.08 18.91
CA ILE A 72 28.33 19.77 18.33
C ILE A 72 26.94 19.38 18.81
N GLN A 73 25.97 19.52 17.92
CA GLN A 73 24.62 19.04 18.12
C GLN A 73 24.43 17.77 17.29
N VAL A 74 23.95 16.71 17.94
CA VAL A 74 23.49 15.49 17.29
C VAL A 74 21.99 15.45 17.47
N GLU A 75 21.26 15.61 16.38
CA GLU A 75 19.83 15.39 16.34
C GLU A 75 19.61 13.97 15.81
N SER A 76 18.68 13.22 16.39
CA SER A 76 18.11 12.09 15.66
C SER A 76 17.61 12.63 14.33
N ASN A 77 17.81 11.90 13.21
CA ASN A 77 17.00 12.16 12.01
C ASN A 77 15.55 12.34 12.49
N PRO A 78 14.82 13.36 12.02
CA PRO A 78 13.45 13.55 12.47
C PRO A 78 12.74 12.21 12.32
N VAL A 79 12.34 11.63 13.45
CA VAL A 79 11.36 10.55 13.43
C VAL A 79 10.16 11.24 12.82
N VAL A 80 9.89 11.01 11.53
CA VAL A 80 8.55 11.33 11.03
C VAL A 80 7.63 10.61 11.99
N ALA A 81 6.79 11.39 12.68
CA ALA A 81 5.85 10.83 13.63
C ALA A 81 5.12 9.70 12.90
N THR A 82 5.38 8.47 13.31
CA THR A 82 4.70 7.31 12.75
C THR A 82 3.22 7.51 13.07
N PRO A 83 2.36 7.63 12.05
CA PRO A 83 0.98 8.03 12.27
C PRO A 83 0.25 7.01 13.14
N ASP A 84 -0.52 7.53 14.10
CA ASP A 84 -1.32 6.69 14.99
C ASP A 84 -2.32 5.86 14.19
N VAL A 85 -2.47 4.58 14.54
CA VAL A 85 -3.57 3.74 14.03
C VAL A 85 -4.79 4.02 14.90
N ILE A 86 -5.83 4.62 14.33
CA ILE A 86 -7.04 5.02 15.06
C ILE A 86 -8.25 4.28 14.46
N GLU A 87 -8.89 3.45 15.28
CA GLU A 87 -10.19 2.85 14.96
C GLU A 87 -11.29 3.49 15.80
N ASP A 88 -12.21 4.18 15.13
CA ASP A 88 -13.37 4.84 15.71
C ASP A 88 -14.69 4.06 15.50
N TYR A 89 -14.64 2.92 14.79
CA TYR A 89 -15.75 2.03 14.50
C TYR A 89 -16.86 2.64 13.63
N GLU A 90 -16.67 3.84 13.09
CA GLU A 90 -17.71 4.58 12.36
C GLU A 90 -17.99 3.98 10.97
N SER A 91 -16.99 3.32 10.38
CA SER A 91 -17.04 2.76 9.02
C SER A 91 -17.83 1.46 8.89
N GLY A 92 -17.99 0.67 9.96
CA GLY A 92 -18.58 -0.67 9.90
C GLY A 92 -19.94 -0.81 10.58
N SER A 93 -20.48 -2.03 10.53
CA SER A 93 -21.65 -2.42 11.31
C SER A 93 -21.63 -3.92 11.61
N LYS A 94 -22.08 -4.28 12.82
CA LYS A 94 -22.34 -5.66 13.24
C LYS A 94 -23.42 -5.63 14.30
N GLY A 95 -24.63 -6.06 13.97
CA GLY A 95 -25.81 -5.91 14.83
C GLY A 95 -26.03 -7.04 15.85
N SER A 96 -25.27 -8.13 15.78
CA SER A 96 -25.44 -9.31 16.63
C SER A 96 -24.23 -9.58 17.51
N TYR A 97 -24.46 -10.14 18.71
CA TYR A 97 -23.39 -10.59 19.61
C TYR A 97 -22.68 -11.87 19.15
N ALA A 98 -23.27 -12.65 18.25
CA ALA A 98 -22.66 -13.85 17.69
C ALA A 98 -21.27 -13.54 17.10
N ALA A 99 -20.32 -14.45 17.31
CA ALA A 99 -18.97 -14.34 16.77
C ALA A 99 -18.94 -14.02 15.27
N GLY A 100 -18.09 -13.09 14.86
CA GLY A 100 -17.87 -12.79 13.45
C GLY A 100 -16.91 -11.63 13.21
N SER A 101 -16.27 -11.66 12.03
CA SER A 101 -15.40 -10.57 11.59
C SER A 101 -16.21 -9.43 10.97
N VAL A 102 -15.70 -8.21 11.14
CA VAL A 102 -16.18 -6.99 10.51
C VAL A 102 -14.98 -6.21 9.96
N THR A 103 -15.09 -5.74 8.73
CA THR A 103 -14.09 -4.85 8.14
C THR A 103 -14.38 -3.42 8.60
N LEU A 104 -13.37 -2.80 9.20
CA LEU A 104 -13.38 -1.42 9.70
C LEU A 104 -12.28 -0.59 9.04
N ALA A 105 -12.14 0.67 9.45
CA ALA A 105 -11.25 1.63 8.79
C ALA A 105 -9.78 1.20 8.89
N THR A 106 -9.41 0.59 10.01
CA THR A 106 -8.04 0.12 10.28
C THR A 106 -7.75 -1.29 9.79
N GLY A 107 -8.78 -2.08 9.45
CA GLY A 107 -8.63 -3.46 9.00
C GLY A 107 -9.76 -4.38 9.45
N ASN A 108 -9.54 -5.69 9.38
CA ASN A 108 -10.50 -6.67 9.86
C ASN A 108 -10.40 -6.84 11.38
N TRP A 109 -11.56 -6.82 12.03
CA TRP A 109 -11.69 -7.05 13.47
C TRP A 109 -12.65 -8.21 13.72
N TYR A 110 -12.27 -9.10 14.62
CA TYR A 110 -13.11 -10.19 15.09
C TYR A 110 -13.82 -9.79 16.38
N LEU A 111 -15.14 -9.87 16.37
CA LEU A 111 -16.00 -9.52 17.51
C LEU A 111 -16.74 -10.77 17.99
N ASN A 112 -16.51 -11.16 19.24
CA ASN A 112 -17.17 -12.27 19.91
C ASN A 112 -17.86 -11.82 21.19
N GLU A 113 -19.13 -12.18 21.39
CA GLU A 113 -20.00 -11.56 22.40
C GLU A 113 -19.91 -10.02 22.39
N ALA A 114 -19.74 -9.47 21.18
CA ALA A 114 -19.55 -8.07 20.91
C ALA A 114 -20.27 -7.66 19.62
N LEU A 115 -20.72 -6.40 19.56
CA LEU A 115 -21.39 -5.81 18.41
C LEU A 115 -21.01 -4.33 18.26
N ILE A 116 -21.32 -3.71 17.12
CA ILE A 116 -21.15 -2.27 16.93
C ILE A 116 -22.50 -1.60 17.25
N GLY A 117 -22.53 -0.89 18.38
CA GLY A 117 -23.72 -0.32 18.98
C GLY A 117 -23.96 1.13 18.56
N THR A 118 -25.23 1.48 18.36
CA THR A 118 -25.70 2.82 17.98
C THR A 118 -26.79 3.35 18.94
N LEU A 119 -27.13 2.60 19.99
CA LEU A 119 -28.23 2.92 20.89
C LEU A 119 -27.86 4.07 21.83
N THR A 120 -28.86 4.73 22.41
CA THR A 120 -28.63 5.81 23.38
C THR A 120 -27.80 5.39 24.60
N GLY A 121 -27.89 4.12 25.01
CA GLY A 121 -27.08 3.58 26.10
C GLY A 121 -25.62 3.31 25.72
N ASP A 122 -25.28 3.30 24.43
CA ASP A 122 -23.89 3.16 23.99
C ASP A 122 -23.16 4.48 24.20
N ALA A 123 -22.16 4.48 25.09
CA ALA A 123 -21.21 5.58 25.20
C ALA A 123 -20.31 5.60 23.96
N LYS A 124 -20.22 6.75 23.29
CA LYS A 124 -19.54 6.93 22.01
C LYS A 124 -19.13 8.40 21.80
N ALA A 125 -18.02 8.62 21.12
CA ALA A 125 -17.56 9.95 20.71
C ALA A 125 -18.20 10.41 19.39
N GLY A 126 -18.62 9.47 18.54
CA GLY A 126 -19.33 9.70 17.28
C GLY A 126 -20.73 9.08 17.28
N THR A 127 -21.03 8.26 16.28
CA THR A 127 -22.33 7.59 16.12
C THR A 127 -22.29 6.11 16.52
N LYS A 128 -21.10 5.52 16.64
CA LYS A 128 -20.91 4.10 16.94
C LYS A 128 -19.86 3.90 18.04
N SER A 129 -19.95 2.76 18.71
CA SER A 129 -18.87 2.19 19.53
C SER A 129 -19.05 0.68 19.62
N VAL A 130 -18.00 -0.06 19.97
CA VAL A 130 -18.12 -1.51 20.20
C VAL A 130 -18.72 -1.75 21.57
N ARG A 131 -19.81 -2.51 21.63
CA ARG A 131 -20.41 -2.97 22.89
C ARG A 131 -20.08 -4.44 23.12
N ILE A 132 -19.40 -4.73 24.22
CA ILE A 132 -18.96 -6.07 24.62
C ILE A 132 -19.73 -6.51 25.87
N ARG A 133 -20.21 -7.76 25.90
CA ARG A 133 -20.81 -8.38 27.09
C ARG A 133 -20.06 -9.66 27.49
N ASP A 134 -20.44 -10.21 28.64
CA ASP A 134 -19.93 -11.49 29.15
C ASP A 134 -18.41 -11.59 29.09
N LEU A 135 -17.86 -12.73 28.64
CA LEU A 135 -16.43 -12.92 28.41
C LEU A 135 -16.05 -12.64 26.94
N GLY A 136 -16.66 -11.62 26.36
CA GLY A 136 -16.47 -11.24 24.97
C GLY A 136 -15.13 -10.57 24.67
N SER A 137 -14.84 -10.47 23.38
CA SER A 137 -13.60 -9.89 22.87
C SER A 137 -13.80 -9.05 21.61
N LEU A 138 -12.88 -8.11 21.45
CA LEU A 138 -12.66 -7.31 20.25
C LEU A 138 -11.20 -7.49 19.84
N GLU A 139 -10.96 -8.10 18.69
CA GLU A 139 -9.65 -8.60 18.30
C GLU A 139 -9.24 -8.09 16.92
N MET A 140 -8.03 -7.51 16.81
CA MET A 140 -7.44 -7.17 15.52
C MET A 140 -7.09 -8.45 14.75
N GLN A 141 -7.41 -8.50 13.46
CA GLN A 141 -6.96 -9.57 12.55
C GLN A 141 -5.81 -9.12 11.63
N PHE A 142 -5.13 -8.04 12.01
CA PHE A 142 -3.97 -7.46 11.32
C PHE A 142 -2.91 -7.04 12.35
N ASP A 143 -1.65 -6.97 11.93
CA ASP A 143 -0.52 -6.56 12.76
C ASP A 143 -0.15 -5.09 12.50
N VAL A 144 0.43 -4.44 13.51
CA VAL A 144 1.11 -3.14 13.42
C VAL A 144 2.57 -3.30 13.85
N GLN A 145 3.45 -2.41 13.42
CA GLN A 145 4.86 -2.44 13.79
C GLN A 145 5.26 -1.16 14.52
N GLY A 146 6.13 -1.28 15.53
CA GLY A 146 6.66 -0.12 16.24
C GLY A 146 5.77 0.40 17.38
N ALA A 147 4.61 -0.22 17.66
CA ALA A 147 3.64 0.24 18.65
C ALA A 147 4.31 0.63 19.98
N GLN A 148 4.22 1.91 20.36
CA GLN A 148 4.79 2.45 21.60
C GLN A 148 3.73 2.49 22.70
N SER A 149 2.52 2.92 22.39
CA SER A 149 1.39 2.91 23.32
C SER A 149 0.08 2.52 22.66
N VAL A 150 -0.85 2.02 23.46
CA VAL A 150 -2.25 1.78 23.06
C VAL A 150 -3.15 2.57 23.99
N SER A 151 -4.03 3.39 23.45
CA SER A 151 -5.05 4.15 24.18
C SER A 151 -6.44 3.72 23.73
N ILE A 152 -7.35 3.49 24.68
CA ILE A 152 -8.69 2.97 24.40
C ILE A 152 -9.69 3.76 25.23
N ALA A 153 -10.69 4.33 24.57
CA ALA A 153 -11.83 4.92 25.27
C ALA A 153 -12.81 3.82 25.72
N HIS A 154 -13.28 3.88 26.96
CA HIS A 154 -14.15 2.88 27.54
C HIS A 154 -15.15 3.48 28.54
N ALA A 155 -16.34 2.87 28.64
CA ALA A 155 -17.40 3.23 29.58
C ALA A 155 -18.35 2.04 29.82
N VAL A 156 -19.15 2.08 30.87
CA VAL A 156 -20.26 1.13 31.05
C VAL A 156 -21.38 1.47 30.08
N TYR A 157 -22.12 0.47 29.63
CA TYR A 157 -23.32 0.71 28.83
C TYR A 157 -24.45 1.24 29.71
N GLY A 158 -24.96 2.43 29.43
CA GLY A 158 -26.06 3.05 30.17
C GLY A 158 -25.81 3.09 31.67
N THR A 159 -26.56 2.28 32.44
CA THR A 159 -26.45 2.17 33.89
C THR A 159 -25.95 0.81 34.36
N ASP A 160 -25.34 0.02 33.47
CA ASP A 160 -24.75 -1.27 33.82
C ASP A 160 -23.68 -1.08 34.92
N ALA A 161 -23.56 -2.04 35.83
CA ALA A 161 -22.57 -2.00 36.90
C ALA A 161 -21.14 -2.19 36.36
N ALA A 162 -20.15 -1.88 37.21
CA ALA A 162 -18.74 -1.92 36.81
C ALA A 162 -18.30 -3.30 36.29
N SER A 163 -17.43 -3.29 35.29
CA SER A 163 -16.90 -4.49 34.64
C SER A 163 -15.40 -4.38 34.37
N THR A 164 -14.71 -5.51 34.34
CA THR A 164 -13.27 -5.58 34.13
C THR A 164 -12.92 -6.10 32.74
N TRP A 165 -11.82 -5.62 32.18
CA TRP A 165 -11.25 -6.08 30.91
C TRP A 165 -9.73 -5.91 30.92
N GLN A 166 -9.06 -6.56 29.98
CA GLN A 166 -7.61 -6.43 29.75
C GLN A 166 -7.29 -6.22 28.28
N LEU A 167 -6.24 -5.45 28.01
CA LEU A 167 -5.58 -5.44 26.72
C LEU A 167 -4.67 -6.68 26.65
N GLN A 168 -4.67 -7.35 25.51
CA GLN A 168 -3.72 -8.42 25.20
C GLN A 168 -3.03 -8.15 23.88
N ALA A 169 -1.82 -8.67 23.72
CA ALA A 169 -1.03 -8.61 22.51
C ALA A 169 -0.66 -10.02 22.03
N SER A 170 -0.54 -10.16 20.72
CA SER A 170 -0.01 -11.33 20.03
C SER A 170 1.13 -10.88 19.10
N THR A 171 2.22 -11.64 19.10
CA THR A 171 3.39 -11.45 18.21
C THR A 171 3.56 -12.62 17.24
N ASP A 172 2.57 -13.52 17.21
CA ASP A 172 2.51 -14.74 16.40
C ASP A 172 1.19 -14.80 15.60
N SER A 173 0.77 -13.62 15.12
CA SER A 173 -0.39 -13.42 14.25
C SER A 173 -1.72 -13.97 14.80
N GLY A 174 -1.90 -13.92 16.12
CA GLY A 174 -3.12 -14.30 16.82
C GLY A 174 -3.14 -15.73 17.36
N THR A 175 -2.04 -16.48 17.22
CA THR A 175 -1.93 -17.87 17.71
C THR A 175 -1.92 -17.92 19.25
N SER A 176 -1.18 -17.02 19.89
CA SER A 176 -1.13 -16.87 21.34
C SER A 176 -1.23 -15.41 21.77
N TRP A 177 -1.74 -15.19 22.99
CA TRP A 177 -2.07 -13.87 23.49
C TRP A 177 -1.59 -13.68 24.92
N THR A 178 -0.90 -12.56 25.17
CA THR A 178 -0.37 -12.20 26.49
C THR A 178 -0.99 -10.89 26.97
N ALA A 179 -1.31 -10.79 28.27
CA ALA A 179 -1.81 -9.56 28.87
C ALA A 179 -0.79 -8.42 28.79
N VAL A 180 -1.26 -7.20 28.50
CA VAL A 180 -0.44 -6.00 28.42
C VAL A 180 -0.93 -4.98 29.44
N GLY A 181 -0.06 -4.61 30.38
CA GLY A 181 -0.39 -3.72 31.48
C GLY A 181 -1.37 -4.32 32.49
N ASN A 182 -2.08 -3.44 33.21
CA ASN A 182 -2.98 -3.84 34.28
C ASN A 182 -4.42 -4.06 33.78
N THR A 183 -5.16 -4.92 34.48
CA THR A 183 -6.62 -5.02 34.32
C THR A 183 -7.28 -3.67 34.53
N VAL A 184 -8.17 -3.29 33.62
CA VAL A 184 -8.95 -2.05 33.69
C VAL A 184 -10.33 -2.35 34.26
N THR A 185 -10.74 -1.56 35.25
CA THR A 185 -12.11 -1.54 35.75
C THR A 185 -12.86 -0.37 35.14
N THR A 186 -13.92 -0.66 34.40
CA THR A 186 -14.81 0.33 33.81
C THR A 186 -16.02 0.51 34.70
N SER A 187 -16.20 1.70 35.27
CA SER A 187 -17.30 2.03 36.20
C SER A 187 -18.06 3.31 35.84
N SER A 188 -17.53 4.13 34.93
CA SER A 188 -18.13 5.39 34.48
C SER A 188 -19.03 5.18 33.26
N ALA A 189 -20.18 5.85 33.21
CA ALA A 189 -21.05 5.89 32.03
C ALA A 189 -20.56 6.88 30.95
N THR A 190 -19.65 7.80 31.32
CA THR A 190 -18.96 8.68 30.38
C THR A 190 -17.63 8.06 29.97
N LEU A 191 -17.25 8.18 28.69
CA LEU A 191 -15.98 7.68 28.16
C LEU A 191 -14.80 8.15 29.02
N GLN A 192 -14.00 7.21 29.46
CA GLN A 192 -12.69 7.39 30.07
C GLN A 192 -11.65 6.78 29.14
N THR A 193 -10.40 7.24 29.21
CA THR A 193 -9.31 6.67 28.38
C THR A 193 -8.36 5.86 29.24
N ALA A 194 -8.18 4.59 28.91
CA ALA A 194 -7.09 3.76 29.43
C ALA A 194 -5.92 3.81 28.46
N THR A 195 -4.69 3.96 28.96
CA THR A 195 -3.48 4.00 28.13
C THR A 195 -2.45 3.00 28.65
N PHE A 196 -1.84 2.26 27.73
CA PHE A 196 -0.88 1.20 27.98
C PHE A 196 0.41 1.53 27.24
N ALA A 197 1.55 1.52 27.94
CA ALA A 197 2.85 1.49 27.28
C ALA A 197 3.14 0.05 26.83
N VAL A 198 3.43 -0.15 25.55
CA VAL A 198 3.56 -1.49 24.94
C VAL A 198 4.94 -1.73 24.30
N ASN A 199 5.57 -0.69 23.75
CA ASN A 199 6.97 -0.66 23.28
C ASN A 199 7.40 -1.87 22.41
N TYR A 200 6.53 -2.32 21.50
CA TYR A 200 6.84 -3.38 20.54
C TYR A 200 7.57 -2.81 19.33
N THR A 201 8.74 -3.34 19.00
CA THR A 201 9.50 -2.93 17.80
C THR A 201 9.20 -3.80 16.58
N SER A 202 8.60 -4.97 16.78
CA SER A 202 8.23 -5.95 15.76
C SER A 202 6.72 -6.01 15.55
N ALA A 203 6.27 -6.79 14.57
CA ALA A 203 4.84 -7.00 14.30
C ALA A 203 4.10 -7.48 15.56
N VAL A 204 3.00 -6.79 15.86
CA VAL A 204 2.14 -7.09 17.01
C VAL A 204 0.69 -6.76 16.65
N ARG A 205 -0.25 -7.54 17.16
CA ARG A 205 -1.68 -7.21 17.14
C ARG A 205 -2.26 -7.24 18.53
N PHE A 206 -3.34 -6.50 18.72
CA PHE A 206 -3.96 -6.34 20.02
C PHE A 206 -5.40 -6.83 20.05
N ARG A 207 -5.87 -7.16 21.25
CA ARG A 207 -7.29 -7.41 21.52
C ARG A 207 -7.70 -6.92 22.89
N VAL A 208 -8.96 -6.55 23.02
CA VAL A 208 -9.62 -6.33 24.30
C VAL A 208 -10.37 -7.59 24.69
N VAL A 209 -10.14 -8.08 25.91
CA VAL A 209 -10.86 -9.23 26.47
C VAL A 209 -11.57 -8.80 27.74
N LYS A 210 -12.90 -8.92 27.76
CA LYS A 210 -13.70 -8.69 28.95
C LYS A 210 -13.54 -9.86 29.92
N LEU A 211 -13.32 -9.56 31.20
CA LEU A 211 -13.02 -10.54 32.24
C LEU A 211 -14.21 -10.84 33.16
N SER A 212 -15.17 -9.92 33.26
CA SER A 212 -16.38 -10.13 34.07
C SER A 212 -17.52 -10.74 33.24
N GLY A 213 -17.87 -11.99 33.51
CA GLY A 213 -19.04 -12.65 32.91
C GLY A 213 -20.29 -12.47 33.78
N SER A 214 -21.27 -11.67 33.34
CA SER A 214 -22.52 -11.43 34.08
C SER A 214 -23.63 -10.76 33.24
N GLY A 215 -23.52 -10.77 31.91
CA GLY A 215 -24.41 -10.04 31.00
C GLY A 215 -24.21 -8.52 30.97
N LEU A 216 -23.46 -7.96 31.92
CA LEU A 216 -23.11 -6.53 31.98
C LEU A 216 -22.23 -6.15 30.79
N ARG A 217 -22.47 -4.96 30.25
CA ARG A 217 -21.85 -4.47 29.02
C ARG A 217 -20.92 -3.30 29.28
N ILE A 218 -19.86 -3.26 28.49
CA ILE A 218 -18.97 -2.10 28.35
C ILE A 218 -18.97 -1.64 26.90
N ASN A 219 -18.77 -0.35 26.71
CA ASN A 219 -18.45 0.25 25.43
C ASN A 219 -16.93 0.44 25.31
N ILE A 220 -16.41 0.18 24.12
CA ILE A 220 -15.05 0.43 23.68
C ILE A 220 -15.13 1.33 22.46
N ASP A 221 -14.38 2.42 22.46
CA ASP A 221 -14.37 3.44 21.42
C ASP A 221 -12.95 3.99 21.24
N ASN A 222 -12.66 4.66 20.13
CA ASN A 222 -11.37 5.31 19.81
C ASN A 222 -10.16 4.46 20.23
N PHE A 223 -9.98 3.32 19.58
CA PHE A 223 -8.82 2.46 19.80
C PHE A 223 -7.64 3.04 19.02
N THR A 224 -6.70 3.63 19.75
CA THR A 224 -5.52 4.31 19.20
C THR A 224 -4.26 3.53 19.52
N ILE A 225 -3.42 3.29 18.51
CA ILE A 225 -2.06 2.77 18.68
C ILE A 225 -1.11 3.87 18.24
N SER A 226 -0.28 4.35 19.16
CA SER A 226 0.67 5.45 18.91
C SER A 226 2.09 4.93 18.80
N GLY A 227 2.89 5.64 18.00
CA GLY A 227 4.28 5.28 17.73
C GLY A 227 4.45 4.02 16.89
N SER A 228 3.35 3.40 16.45
CA SER A 228 3.35 2.40 15.40
C SER A 228 3.41 3.07 14.05
N ALA A 229 4.24 2.56 13.14
CA ALA A 229 3.94 2.76 11.73
C ALA A 229 2.58 2.09 11.49
N ALA A 230 1.60 2.84 10.97
CA ALA A 230 0.52 2.20 10.20
C ALA A 230 1.18 1.20 9.24
N PRO A 231 0.58 0.03 8.95
CA PRO A 231 1.23 -0.99 8.14
C PRO A 231 1.93 -0.36 6.92
N GLY A 232 3.28 -0.37 6.91
CA GLY A 232 4.10 0.15 5.81
C GLY A 232 4.49 1.64 5.78
N GLY A 233 4.98 2.26 6.86
CA GLY A 233 5.55 3.63 6.78
C GLY A 233 6.85 3.85 7.56
N GLU A 234 7.96 4.14 6.84
CA GLU A 234 9.22 4.70 7.38
C GLU A 234 9.32 6.22 7.03
N PRO A 235 10.16 7.01 7.74
CA PRO A 235 10.16 8.48 7.77
C PRO A 235 11.01 9.13 6.66
N THR A 236 10.45 10.08 5.89
CA THR A 236 11.20 10.91 4.92
C THR A 236 11.74 12.22 5.52
N ASN A 237 13.02 12.54 5.31
CA ASN A 237 13.68 13.81 5.66
C ASN A 237 13.82 14.73 4.41
N PRO A 238 13.72 16.08 4.51
CA PRO A 238 13.59 16.97 3.37
C PRO A 238 14.93 17.61 2.98
N THR A 239 15.31 17.49 1.71
CA THR A 239 15.85 18.58 0.85
C THR A 239 16.38 17.99 -0.47
N ASP A 240 15.64 18.13 -1.57
CA ASP A 240 16.22 18.51 -2.87
C ASP A 240 15.12 19.04 -3.83
N PRO A 241 15.36 20.10 -4.63
CA PRO A 241 14.35 20.84 -5.34
C PRO A 241 14.13 20.29 -6.76
N GLY A 242 12.94 19.75 -6.99
CA GLY A 242 12.16 19.94 -8.22
C GLY A 242 12.65 19.25 -9.48
N THR A 243 12.05 18.10 -9.81
CA THR A 243 11.14 18.03 -10.97
C THR A 243 10.09 16.92 -10.77
N GLY A 244 8.95 17.31 -10.18
CA GLY A 244 7.62 16.70 -10.29
C GLY A 244 7.46 15.18 -10.30
N GLY A 245 7.35 14.57 -9.12
CA GLY A 245 6.71 13.27 -8.90
C GLY A 245 6.00 13.29 -7.53
N SER A 246 4.68 13.23 -7.55
CA SER A 246 3.79 13.36 -6.39
C SER A 246 3.86 12.12 -5.48
N THR A 247 4.41 12.26 -4.27
CA THR A 247 4.30 11.22 -3.23
C THR A 247 2.89 11.20 -2.62
N ASP A 248 2.11 10.20 -2.99
CA ASP A 248 0.86 9.83 -2.32
C ASP A 248 1.00 8.43 -1.73
N THR A 249 1.43 8.33 -0.48
CA THR A 249 1.45 7.07 0.27
C THR A 249 0.05 6.79 0.82
N THR A 250 -0.85 6.43 -0.09
CA THR A 250 -2.08 5.70 0.19
C THR A 250 -1.68 4.23 0.37
N THR A 251 -1.67 3.70 1.60
CA THR A 251 -1.48 2.25 1.80
C THR A 251 -2.72 1.53 1.28
N TYR A 252 -2.60 0.81 0.17
CA TYR A 252 -3.73 0.12 -0.43
C TYR A 252 -4.04 -1.16 0.34
N SER A 253 -5.21 -1.21 1.00
CA SER A 253 -5.70 -2.35 1.77
C SER A 253 -6.09 -3.58 0.92
N SER A 254 -5.83 -3.55 -0.38
CA SER A 254 -6.19 -4.60 -1.32
C SER A 254 -4.98 -5.47 -1.65
N VAL A 255 -5.16 -6.80 -1.61
CA VAL A 255 -4.19 -7.78 -2.14
C VAL A 255 -3.82 -7.53 -3.62
N HIS A 256 -4.66 -6.79 -4.33
CA HIS A 256 -4.42 -6.41 -5.71
C HIS A 256 -3.42 -5.26 -5.85
N LEU A 257 -3.01 -4.61 -4.76
CA LEU A 257 -1.99 -3.57 -4.72
C LEU A 257 -0.89 -3.92 -3.72
N THR A 258 -0.67 -5.22 -3.47
CA THR A 258 0.40 -5.74 -2.62
C THR A 258 1.77 -5.15 -2.96
N PHE A 259 2.04 -4.90 -4.24
CA PHE A 259 3.30 -4.32 -4.70
C PHE A 259 3.22 -2.82 -5.04
N GLY A 260 2.17 -2.13 -4.59
CA GLY A 260 2.04 -0.68 -4.73
C GLY A 260 1.03 -0.23 -5.78
N ASN A 261 0.88 1.10 -5.87
CA ASN A 261 0.04 1.74 -6.88
C ASN A 261 0.89 2.45 -7.92
N PRO A 262 0.80 2.03 -9.19
CA PRO A 262 1.68 2.50 -10.24
C PRO A 262 1.67 4.00 -10.51
N SER A 263 0.58 4.70 -10.19
CA SER A 263 0.40 6.11 -10.58
C SER A 263 0.01 7.02 -9.43
N GLY A 264 0.06 6.55 -8.17
CA GLY A 264 -0.47 7.28 -7.02
C GLY A 264 -1.95 7.65 -7.17
N ALA A 265 -2.75 6.76 -7.77
CA ALA A 265 -4.18 6.99 -7.96
C ALA A 265 -4.94 7.09 -6.63
N LYS A 266 -5.91 8.00 -6.52
CA LYS A 266 -6.65 8.25 -5.27
C LYS A 266 -8.14 8.05 -5.42
N THR A 267 -8.81 7.59 -4.36
CA THR A 267 -10.29 7.53 -4.28
C THR A 267 -10.87 8.93 -4.02
N ASP A 268 -10.51 9.89 -4.87
CA ASP A 268 -10.90 11.29 -4.75
C ASP A 268 -11.36 11.78 -6.12
N VAL A 269 -12.58 12.32 -6.17
CA VAL A 269 -13.20 12.81 -7.41
C VAL A 269 -12.46 13.99 -8.05
N ALA A 270 -11.53 14.63 -7.32
CA ALA A 270 -10.59 15.60 -7.88
C ALA A 270 -9.54 14.95 -8.81
N TYR A 271 -9.24 13.66 -8.62
CA TYR A 271 -8.29 12.88 -9.42
C TYR A 271 -8.98 12.27 -10.65
N ILE A 272 -9.70 13.12 -11.40
CA ILE A 272 -10.60 12.73 -12.50
C ILE A 272 -9.97 11.80 -13.56
N ASN A 273 -8.66 11.90 -13.79
CA ASN A 273 -7.92 11.11 -14.77
C ASN A 273 -6.95 10.11 -14.14
N ASN A 274 -7.05 9.92 -12.83
CA ASN A 274 -6.24 8.99 -12.04
C ASN A 274 -7.03 8.52 -10.80
N TYR A 275 -8.31 8.19 -11.00
CA TYR A 275 -9.25 7.89 -9.92
C TYR A 275 -9.12 6.43 -9.52
N LEU A 276 -8.77 6.19 -8.27
CA LEU A 276 -8.67 4.83 -7.73
C LEU A 276 -10.07 4.25 -7.56
N LEU A 277 -10.34 3.17 -8.29
CA LEU A 277 -11.54 2.39 -8.15
C LEU A 277 -11.17 1.00 -7.64
N GLN A 278 -11.60 0.70 -6.42
CA GLN A 278 -11.31 -0.57 -5.75
C GLN A 278 -12.54 -1.49 -5.81
N LYS A 279 -12.32 -2.74 -6.22
CA LYS A 279 -13.29 -3.83 -6.14
C LYS A 279 -12.65 -5.00 -5.41
N SER A 280 -13.46 -5.92 -4.92
CA SER A 280 -12.94 -7.12 -4.25
C SER A 280 -12.09 -8.00 -5.18
N GLN A 281 -12.32 -7.91 -6.50
CA GLN A 281 -11.68 -8.77 -7.50
C GLN A 281 -10.45 -8.15 -8.16
N PHE A 282 -10.34 -6.83 -8.20
CA PHE A 282 -9.24 -6.10 -8.84
C PHE A 282 -9.32 -4.62 -8.44
N VAL A 283 -8.21 -3.90 -8.60
CA VAL A 283 -8.13 -2.45 -8.38
C VAL A 283 -7.67 -1.78 -9.65
N MET A 284 -8.13 -0.56 -9.91
CA MET A 284 -7.72 0.20 -11.09
C MET A 284 -7.54 1.69 -10.82
N SER A 285 -6.71 2.33 -11.62
CA SER A 285 -6.79 3.76 -11.87
C SER A 285 -7.69 3.99 -13.08
N TYR A 286 -8.79 4.71 -12.92
CA TYR A 286 -9.73 5.05 -13.99
C TYR A 286 -9.53 6.49 -14.46
N SER A 287 -9.59 6.70 -15.77
CA SER A 287 -9.62 8.04 -16.36
C SER A 287 -11.00 8.36 -16.91
N ARG A 288 -11.66 9.35 -16.30
CA ARG A 288 -12.95 9.87 -16.74
C ARG A 288 -12.90 10.33 -18.19
N ASP A 289 -11.85 11.06 -18.56
CA ASP A 289 -11.78 11.68 -19.89
C ASP A 289 -11.34 10.68 -20.97
N LYS A 290 -10.65 9.58 -20.60
CA LYS A 290 -10.37 8.49 -21.54
C LYS A 290 -11.54 7.51 -21.67
N GLY A 291 -12.41 7.40 -20.68
CA GLY A 291 -13.46 6.37 -20.64
C GLY A 291 -12.91 4.95 -20.47
N THR A 292 -11.68 4.81 -19.96
CA THR A 292 -11.00 3.52 -19.74
C THR A 292 -10.15 3.58 -18.48
N ALA A 293 -9.74 2.42 -17.96
CA ALA A 293 -8.66 2.35 -16.99
C ALA A 293 -7.33 2.85 -17.60
N ASN A 294 -6.51 3.50 -16.78
CA ASN A 294 -5.08 3.71 -17.03
C ASN A 294 -4.31 2.41 -16.82
N TRP A 295 -4.61 1.72 -15.72
CA TRP A 295 -4.13 0.40 -15.39
C TRP A 295 -5.17 -0.32 -14.51
N VAL A 296 -5.18 -1.65 -14.57
CA VAL A 296 -5.90 -2.55 -13.68
C VAL A 296 -4.88 -3.52 -13.09
N SER A 297 -4.91 -3.67 -11.77
CA SER A 297 -4.04 -4.53 -10.98
C SER A 297 -4.87 -5.62 -10.29
N TRP A 298 -4.37 -6.85 -10.30
CA TRP A 298 -5.00 -7.97 -9.61
C TRP A 298 -4.00 -9.04 -9.20
N HIS A 299 -4.38 -9.74 -8.13
CA HIS A 299 -3.70 -10.93 -7.63
C HIS A 299 -4.39 -12.17 -8.21
N LEU A 300 -3.62 -13.20 -8.52
CA LEU A 300 -4.10 -14.44 -9.08
C LEU A 300 -3.39 -15.61 -8.39
N ASP A 301 -4.17 -16.40 -7.69
CA ASP A 301 -3.82 -17.68 -7.09
C ASP A 301 -4.93 -18.71 -7.42
N GLU A 302 -4.83 -19.92 -6.89
CA GLU A 302 -5.85 -20.95 -7.08
C GLU A 302 -7.21 -20.60 -6.45
N SER A 303 -7.25 -19.73 -5.42
CA SER A 303 -8.48 -19.37 -4.71
C SER A 303 -9.44 -18.52 -5.55
N TRP A 304 -8.92 -17.80 -6.54
CA TRP A 304 -9.71 -17.04 -7.51
C TRP A 304 -10.33 -17.92 -8.61
N LEU A 305 -9.92 -19.18 -8.70
CA LEU A 305 -10.37 -20.13 -9.71
C LEU A 305 -11.44 -21.08 -9.18
N GLY A 306 -12.37 -21.45 -10.05
CA GLY A 306 -13.47 -22.34 -9.71
C GLY A 306 -14.24 -22.80 -10.94
N SER A 307 -15.52 -23.08 -10.76
CA SER A 307 -16.41 -23.60 -11.82
C SER A 307 -17.51 -22.63 -12.24
N ALA A 308 -17.46 -21.38 -11.76
CA ALA A 308 -18.44 -20.38 -12.15
C ALA A 308 -18.37 -20.15 -13.67
N PRO A 309 -19.51 -20.20 -14.38
CA PRO A 309 -19.51 -19.96 -15.81
C PRO A 309 -19.16 -18.50 -16.10
N ARG A 310 -18.68 -18.25 -17.31
CA ARG A 310 -18.54 -16.90 -17.85
C ARG A 310 -19.91 -16.22 -17.92
N GLN A 311 -20.03 -15.00 -17.40
CA GLN A 311 -21.33 -14.32 -17.30
C GLN A 311 -21.73 -13.55 -18.55
N ASP A 312 -20.77 -12.99 -19.30
CA ASP A 312 -21.02 -12.19 -20.52
C ASP A 312 -21.99 -11.00 -20.31
N ASP A 313 -22.10 -10.51 -19.08
CA ASP A 313 -23.02 -9.47 -18.63
C ASP A 313 -22.37 -8.08 -18.66
N PHE A 314 -21.83 -7.71 -19.83
CA PHE A 314 -21.21 -6.40 -20.06
C PHE A 314 -22.13 -5.25 -19.65
N ARG A 315 -21.69 -4.46 -18.68
CA ARG A 315 -22.53 -3.39 -18.11
C ARG A 315 -21.71 -2.20 -17.62
N ALA A 316 -22.39 -1.05 -17.64
CA ALA A 316 -21.89 0.17 -17.02
C ALA A 316 -21.59 -0.05 -15.54
N ASP A 317 -20.56 0.63 -15.04
CA ASP A 317 -20.19 0.61 -13.63
C ASP A 317 -20.90 1.74 -12.88
N ASN A 318 -21.92 1.37 -12.09
CA ASN A 318 -22.74 2.32 -11.36
C ASN A 318 -22.03 2.90 -10.12
N THR A 319 -20.82 2.44 -9.79
CA THR A 319 -20.02 3.00 -8.69
C THR A 319 -19.17 4.19 -9.14
N LEU A 320 -19.17 4.54 -10.43
CA LEU A 320 -18.49 5.76 -10.90
C LEU A 320 -19.15 7.03 -10.31
N PRO A 321 -18.37 8.07 -10.01
CA PRO A 321 -18.90 9.33 -9.48
C PRO A 321 -20.03 9.91 -10.33
N ALA A 322 -21.00 10.54 -9.66
CA ALA A 322 -22.15 11.14 -10.32
C ALA A 322 -21.73 12.16 -11.39
N GLY A 323 -22.39 12.11 -12.56
CA GLY A 323 -22.10 12.99 -13.69
C GLY A 323 -20.97 12.53 -14.60
N TRP A 324 -20.23 11.48 -14.24
CA TRP A 324 -19.24 10.88 -15.15
C TRP A 324 -19.94 10.02 -16.20
N TYR A 325 -19.40 10.01 -17.42
CA TYR A 325 -19.92 9.13 -18.46
C TYR A 325 -19.65 7.67 -18.08
N GLN A 326 -20.73 6.90 -17.90
CA GLN A 326 -20.64 5.47 -17.64
C GLN A 326 -20.64 4.76 -18.99
N VAL A 327 -19.47 4.24 -19.38
CA VAL A 327 -19.33 3.49 -20.62
C VAL A 327 -20.24 2.27 -20.58
N GLY A 328 -21.11 2.15 -21.57
CA GLY A 328 -22.06 1.05 -21.70
C GLY A 328 -21.56 -0.02 -22.66
N SER A 329 -22.19 -1.20 -22.62
CA SER A 329 -21.84 -2.28 -23.55
C SER A 329 -21.99 -1.85 -25.01
N THR A 330 -23.00 -1.05 -25.34
CA THR A 330 -23.28 -0.59 -26.71
C THR A 330 -22.27 0.41 -27.28
N ASP A 331 -21.42 1.01 -26.44
CA ASP A 331 -20.43 2.02 -26.86
C ASP A 331 -19.34 1.46 -27.79
N TYR A 332 -19.15 0.14 -27.75
CA TYR A 332 -18.19 -0.59 -28.59
C TYR A 332 -18.84 -1.13 -29.87
N THR A 333 -20.16 -1.14 -29.96
CA THR A 333 -20.88 -1.75 -31.09
C THR A 333 -20.54 -1.03 -32.39
N GLY A 334 -20.14 -1.81 -33.41
CA GLY A 334 -19.78 -1.29 -34.73
C GLY A 334 -18.43 -0.57 -34.80
N SER A 335 -17.69 -0.47 -33.69
CA SER A 335 -16.38 0.21 -33.66
C SER A 335 -15.25 -0.59 -34.30
N GLY A 336 -15.43 -1.91 -34.46
CA GLY A 336 -14.40 -2.85 -34.89
C GLY A 336 -13.37 -3.21 -33.80
N PHE A 337 -13.51 -2.70 -32.59
CA PHE A 337 -12.73 -3.10 -31.42
C PHE A 337 -13.54 -4.04 -30.52
N ASP A 338 -12.84 -5.01 -29.93
CA ASP A 338 -13.37 -5.85 -28.87
C ASP A 338 -13.47 -5.06 -27.55
N ARG A 339 -14.33 -5.55 -26.65
CA ARG A 339 -14.34 -5.18 -25.23
C ARG A 339 -13.21 -5.95 -24.54
N GLY A 340 -12.00 -5.42 -24.66
CA GLY A 340 -10.77 -6.05 -24.18
C GLY A 340 -10.68 -5.98 -22.66
N HIS A 341 -10.66 -7.13 -21.99
CA HIS A 341 -10.56 -7.19 -20.53
C HIS A 341 -9.13 -6.91 -20.09
N MET A 342 -8.95 -6.10 -19.04
CA MET A 342 -7.67 -6.01 -18.35
C MET A 342 -7.52 -7.16 -17.35
N SER A 343 -8.42 -7.25 -16.36
CA SER A 343 -8.58 -8.47 -15.54
C SER A 343 -9.53 -9.44 -16.25
N PRO A 344 -9.06 -10.60 -16.76
CA PRO A 344 -9.85 -11.45 -17.62
C PRO A 344 -10.85 -12.29 -16.84
N SER A 345 -12.00 -12.57 -17.45
CA SER A 345 -13.05 -13.41 -16.87
C SER A 345 -12.55 -14.78 -16.38
N ALA A 346 -11.60 -15.39 -17.10
CA ALA A 346 -11.04 -16.70 -16.74
C ALA A 346 -10.17 -16.68 -15.46
N ASP A 347 -9.75 -15.51 -14.98
CA ASP A 347 -8.99 -15.35 -13.73
C ASP A 347 -9.92 -15.17 -12.52
N ARG A 348 -11.24 -15.11 -12.72
CA ARG A 348 -12.26 -14.92 -11.68
C ARG A 348 -13.40 -15.91 -11.89
N THR A 349 -13.17 -17.17 -11.51
CA THR A 349 -14.14 -18.27 -11.70
C THR A 349 -14.54 -18.94 -10.39
N ALA A 350 -14.07 -18.43 -9.25
CA ALA A 350 -14.47 -18.88 -7.91
C ALA A 350 -15.99 -18.77 -7.70
N THR A 351 -16.57 -17.60 -8.00
CA THR A 351 -18.01 -17.35 -7.87
C THR A 351 -18.58 -16.63 -9.10
N VAL A 352 -19.91 -16.73 -9.27
CA VAL A 352 -20.64 -15.95 -10.28
C VAL A 352 -20.43 -14.45 -10.11
N ALA A 353 -20.38 -13.97 -8.86
CA ALA A 353 -20.17 -12.56 -8.55
C ALA A 353 -18.76 -12.10 -8.95
N ASP A 354 -17.72 -12.90 -8.67
CA ASP A 354 -16.35 -12.58 -9.07
C ASP A 354 -16.22 -12.52 -10.60
N ASN A 355 -16.84 -13.48 -11.29
CA ASN A 355 -16.81 -13.50 -12.75
C ASN A 355 -17.57 -12.30 -13.34
N SER A 356 -18.79 -12.03 -12.86
CA SER A 356 -19.61 -10.89 -13.29
C SER A 356 -18.91 -9.55 -13.07
N ALA A 357 -18.09 -9.39 -12.01
CA ALA A 357 -17.33 -8.17 -11.78
C ALA A 357 -16.36 -7.85 -12.93
N THR A 358 -15.81 -8.86 -13.60
CA THR A 358 -14.89 -8.65 -14.75
C THR A 358 -15.57 -8.00 -15.96
N PHE A 359 -16.90 -8.09 -16.08
CA PHE A 359 -17.71 -7.53 -17.17
C PHE A 359 -18.14 -6.07 -16.96
N LEU A 360 -17.68 -5.42 -15.88
CA LEU A 360 -17.86 -3.98 -15.72
C LEU A 360 -17.03 -3.23 -16.78
N MET A 361 -17.65 -2.29 -17.48
CA MET A 361 -17.00 -1.57 -18.59
C MET A 361 -15.79 -0.72 -18.15
N THR A 362 -15.64 -0.44 -16.85
CA THR A 362 -14.44 0.17 -16.25
C THR A 362 -13.20 -0.71 -16.38
N ASN A 363 -13.35 -2.02 -16.53
CA ASN A 363 -12.30 -3.02 -16.79
C ASN A 363 -12.02 -3.24 -18.30
N MET A 364 -12.64 -2.44 -19.18
CA MET A 364 -12.53 -2.61 -20.63
C MET A 364 -11.68 -1.51 -21.28
N ILE A 365 -10.88 -1.91 -22.28
CA ILE A 365 -10.29 -0.99 -23.26
C ILE A 365 -10.67 -1.41 -24.69
N PRO A 366 -10.73 -0.48 -25.66
CA PRO A 366 -10.86 -0.84 -27.08
C PRO A 366 -9.63 -1.60 -27.55
N GLN A 367 -9.79 -2.91 -27.82
CA GLN A 367 -8.69 -3.78 -28.17
C GLN A 367 -8.92 -4.40 -29.55
N ALA A 368 -7.92 -4.36 -30.42
CA ALA A 368 -7.99 -4.95 -31.75
C ALA A 368 -8.26 -6.46 -31.62
N PRO A 369 -9.22 -7.05 -32.36
CA PRO A 369 -9.54 -8.47 -32.22
C PRO A 369 -8.34 -9.42 -32.31
N LYS A 370 -7.35 -9.14 -33.17
CA LYS A 370 -6.13 -9.97 -33.28
C LYS A 370 -5.19 -9.84 -32.08
N ASN A 371 -5.18 -8.68 -31.42
CA ASN A 371 -4.48 -8.50 -30.15
C ASN A 371 -5.22 -9.26 -29.04
N ASN A 372 -6.51 -8.96 -28.83
CA ASN A 372 -7.35 -9.52 -27.76
C ASN A 372 -7.44 -11.05 -27.79
N GLN A 373 -7.83 -11.61 -28.94
CA GLN A 373 -8.11 -13.04 -29.10
C GLN A 373 -6.85 -13.86 -29.40
N GLY A 374 -5.74 -13.19 -29.73
CA GLY A 374 -4.46 -13.79 -30.12
C GLY A 374 -3.42 -13.69 -29.01
N ALA A 375 -2.48 -12.76 -29.16
CA ALA A 375 -1.35 -12.62 -28.25
C ALA A 375 -1.77 -12.38 -26.80
N TRP A 376 -2.77 -11.53 -26.57
CA TRP A 376 -3.25 -11.19 -25.23
C TRP A 376 -3.84 -12.41 -24.51
N ALA A 377 -4.83 -13.06 -25.13
CA ALA A 377 -5.43 -14.29 -24.61
C ALA A 377 -4.41 -15.42 -24.38
N THR A 378 -3.39 -15.53 -25.24
CA THR A 378 -2.33 -16.54 -25.09
C THR A 378 -1.45 -16.25 -23.86
N LEU A 379 -1.13 -14.99 -23.59
CA LEU A 379 -0.41 -14.59 -22.38
C LEU A 379 -1.25 -14.82 -21.12
N GLU A 380 -2.54 -14.49 -21.15
CA GLU A 380 -3.45 -14.77 -20.03
C GLU A 380 -3.56 -16.27 -19.74
N GLY A 381 -3.64 -17.10 -20.79
CA GLY A 381 -3.56 -18.55 -20.67
C GLY A 381 -2.27 -19.00 -19.99
N TYR A 382 -1.14 -18.43 -20.40
CA TYR A 382 0.16 -18.74 -19.82
C TYR A 382 0.22 -18.43 -18.31
N CYS A 383 -0.28 -17.27 -17.86
CA CYS A 383 -0.35 -16.94 -16.44
C CYS A 383 -1.04 -18.05 -15.64
N ARG A 384 -2.22 -18.51 -16.07
CA ARG A 384 -2.96 -19.57 -15.36
C ARG A 384 -2.21 -20.90 -15.30
N THR A 385 -1.34 -21.21 -16.28
CA THR A 385 -0.50 -22.44 -16.20
C THR A 385 0.51 -22.40 -15.05
N MET A 386 0.96 -21.21 -14.63
CA MET A 386 1.94 -21.08 -13.56
C MET A 386 1.38 -21.44 -12.19
N LEU A 387 0.06 -21.31 -11.98
CA LEU A 387 -0.59 -21.62 -10.70
C LEU A 387 -0.40 -23.08 -10.29
N THR A 388 -0.51 -24.00 -11.26
CA THR A 388 -0.30 -25.44 -11.05
C THR A 388 1.12 -25.81 -10.57
N GLY A 389 2.07 -24.87 -10.65
CA GLY A 389 3.45 -25.02 -10.19
C GLY A 389 3.70 -24.60 -8.74
N GLY A 390 2.66 -24.24 -7.97
CA GLY A 390 2.81 -23.69 -6.61
C GLY A 390 3.28 -22.24 -6.62
N TYR A 391 2.85 -21.47 -7.62
CA TYR A 391 3.12 -20.05 -7.74
C TYR A 391 1.82 -19.27 -7.62
N GLU A 392 1.94 -18.03 -7.17
CA GLU A 392 0.92 -17.00 -7.28
C GLU A 392 1.48 -15.81 -8.09
N ILE A 393 0.57 -15.01 -8.61
CA ILE A 393 0.88 -14.05 -9.66
C ILE A 393 0.22 -12.71 -9.38
N TYR A 394 0.98 -11.63 -9.57
CA TYR A 394 0.48 -10.26 -9.47
C TYR A 394 0.61 -9.61 -10.83
N ILE A 395 -0.50 -9.11 -11.34
CA ILE A 395 -0.62 -8.68 -12.72
C ILE A 395 -1.13 -7.25 -12.74
N ILE A 396 -0.45 -6.41 -13.50
CA ILE A 396 -0.85 -5.04 -13.78
C ILE A 396 -0.90 -4.89 -15.29
N SER A 397 -2.01 -4.38 -15.82
CA SER A 397 -2.16 -4.18 -17.26
C SER A 397 -2.96 -2.95 -17.62
N GLY A 398 -2.72 -2.41 -18.82
CA GLY A 398 -3.43 -1.25 -19.32
C GLY A 398 -3.16 -0.99 -20.79
N GLY A 399 -3.56 0.20 -21.23
CA GLY A 399 -3.24 0.74 -22.55
C GLY A 399 -2.61 2.12 -22.44
N TYR A 400 -1.75 2.47 -23.39
CA TYR A 400 -1.22 3.84 -23.51
C TYR A 400 -1.25 4.33 -24.95
N GLY A 401 -0.97 5.63 -25.10
CA GLY A 401 -1.03 6.32 -26.38
C GLY A 401 -2.45 6.42 -26.94
N VAL A 402 -2.55 6.83 -28.20
CA VAL A 402 -3.82 7.07 -28.88
C VAL A 402 -3.71 6.54 -30.31
N GLY A 403 -4.66 5.69 -30.72
CA GLY A 403 -4.78 5.20 -32.10
C GLY A 403 -4.50 3.73 -32.29
N GLY A 404 -5.54 2.90 -32.41
CA GLY A 404 -5.42 1.48 -32.73
C GLY A 404 -6.04 1.16 -34.10
N THR A 405 -5.74 -0.02 -34.62
CA THR A 405 -6.40 -0.55 -35.83
C THR A 405 -7.31 -1.69 -35.44
N GLY A 406 -8.63 -1.47 -35.47
CA GLY A 406 -9.65 -2.48 -35.26
C GLY A 406 -10.03 -3.19 -36.56
N SER A 407 -11.00 -4.10 -36.52
CA SER A 407 -11.46 -4.85 -37.70
C SER A 407 -12.12 -3.99 -38.78
N VAL A 408 -12.53 -2.76 -38.46
CA VAL A 408 -13.11 -1.79 -39.40
C VAL A 408 -12.17 -0.63 -39.75
N GLY A 409 -10.90 -0.70 -39.31
CA GLY A 409 -9.87 0.30 -39.61
C GLY A 409 -9.32 1.01 -38.37
N TYR A 410 -8.54 2.05 -38.64
CA TYR A 410 -7.87 2.86 -37.61
C TYR A 410 -8.87 3.81 -36.91
N ALA A 411 -8.79 3.89 -35.58
CA ALA A 411 -9.55 4.86 -34.80
C ALA A 411 -8.72 5.35 -33.60
N THR A 412 -8.92 6.62 -33.24
CA THR A 412 -8.35 7.24 -32.03
C THR A 412 -9.33 7.25 -30.86
N THR A 413 -10.63 7.25 -31.15
CA THR A 413 -11.71 7.17 -30.17
C THR A 413 -12.89 6.36 -30.72
N ILE A 414 -13.76 5.87 -29.84
CA ILE A 414 -15.06 5.26 -30.15
C ILE A 414 -16.15 5.98 -29.33
N ALA A 415 -17.40 5.50 -29.42
CA ALA A 415 -18.53 6.04 -28.64
C ALA A 415 -18.74 7.57 -28.78
N GLY A 416 -18.54 8.10 -29.98
CA GLY A 416 -18.64 9.53 -30.24
C GLY A 416 -17.57 10.37 -29.52
N GLY A 417 -16.36 9.81 -29.30
CA GLY A 417 -15.24 10.50 -28.66
C GLY A 417 -15.11 10.27 -27.15
N LYS A 418 -16.02 9.49 -26.55
CA LYS A 418 -16.06 9.30 -25.08
C LYS A 418 -15.16 8.19 -24.57
N VAL A 419 -14.67 7.33 -25.45
CA VAL A 419 -13.76 6.23 -25.11
C VAL A 419 -12.54 6.31 -26.03
N THR A 420 -11.36 6.47 -25.44
CA THR A 420 -10.09 6.56 -26.15
C THR A 420 -9.61 5.18 -26.57
N VAL A 421 -9.14 5.05 -27.81
CA VAL A 421 -8.50 3.82 -28.31
C VAL A 421 -6.99 3.93 -28.04
N PRO A 422 -6.39 3.08 -27.19
CA PRO A 422 -4.95 3.08 -27.01
C PRO A 422 -4.24 2.52 -28.25
N ASN A 423 -3.03 2.98 -28.56
CA ASN A 423 -2.23 2.40 -29.66
C ASN A 423 -1.40 1.19 -29.21
N ARG A 424 -1.22 1.04 -27.91
CA ARG A 424 -0.43 -0.03 -27.29
C ARG A 424 -1.18 -0.60 -26.09
N THR A 425 -1.08 -1.91 -25.90
CA THR A 425 -1.56 -2.63 -24.72
C THR A 425 -0.36 -3.28 -24.04
N TRP A 426 -0.26 -3.12 -22.72
CA TRP A 426 0.88 -3.58 -21.95
C TRP A 426 0.43 -4.38 -20.73
N LYS A 427 1.30 -5.28 -20.27
CA LYS A 427 1.08 -6.08 -19.06
C LYS A 427 2.41 -6.36 -18.38
N VAL A 428 2.45 -6.16 -17.07
CA VAL A 428 3.58 -6.46 -16.18
C VAL A 428 3.10 -7.53 -15.19
N ILE A 429 3.89 -8.59 -15.04
CA ILE A 429 3.49 -9.82 -14.35
C ILE A 429 4.63 -10.23 -13.42
N MET A 430 4.38 -10.25 -12.12
CA MET A 430 5.30 -10.83 -11.13
C MET A 430 4.85 -12.24 -10.78
N ILE A 431 5.78 -13.20 -10.81
CA ILE A 431 5.52 -14.59 -10.47
C ILE A 431 6.37 -14.97 -9.26
N ILE A 432 5.73 -15.30 -8.15
CA ILE A 432 6.40 -15.71 -6.89
C ILE A 432 5.86 -17.06 -6.41
N PRO A 433 6.65 -17.84 -5.66
CA PRO A 433 6.12 -19.02 -4.99
C PRO A 433 4.97 -18.65 -4.06
N ASP A 434 3.93 -19.47 -4.07
CA ASP A 434 2.76 -19.32 -3.18
C ASP A 434 3.20 -19.31 -1.71
N GLY A 435 2.67 -18.38 -0.93
CA GLY A 435 3.01 -18.27 0.49
C GLY A 435 2.49 -17.02 1.18
N THR A 436 3.04 -16.71 2.36
CA THR A 436 2.67 -15.52 3.14
C THR A 436 3.82 -14.49 3.18
N ASN A 437 3.48 -13.21 3.29
CA ASN A 437 4.41 -12.06 3.23
C ASN A 437 5.05 -11.83 1.85
N ASP A 438 4.22 -11.54 0.86
CA ASP A 438 4.54 -11.60 -0.57
C ASP A 438 5.69 -10.67 -0.97
N VAL A 439 5.68 -9.44 -0.45
CA VAL A 439 6.77 -8.46 -0.64
C VAL A 439 8.12 -9.01 -0.19
N ALA A 440 8.16 -9.73 0.94
CA ALA A 440 9.41 -10.29 1.46
C ALA A 440 9.92 -11.51 0.66
N ARG A 441 9.05 -12.16 -0.14
CA ARG A 441 9.45 -13.29 -1.00
C ARG A 441 10.03 -12.82 -2.33
N VAL A 442 9.93 -11.53 -2.67
CA VAL A 442 10.53 -11.00 -3.88
C VAL A 442 12.03 -10.81 -3.70
N THR A 443 12.80 -11.38 -4.62
CA THR A 443 14.26 -11.31 -4.64
C THR A 443 14.72 -10.85 -6.01
N THR A 444 16.01 -10.55 -6.16
CA THR A 444 16.63 -10.22 -7.45
C THR A 444 16.55 -11.36 -8.50
N GLY A 445 16.19 -12.57 -8.06
CA GLY A 445 15.94 -13.74 -8.90
C GLY A 445 14.46 -14.00 -9.18
N THR A 446 13.55 -13.20 -8.62
CA THR A 446 12.10 -13.32 -8.90
C THR A 446 11.84 -13.06 -10.38
N ARG A 447 10.96 -13.88 -10.94
CA ARG A 447 10.64 -13.81 -12.36
C ARG A 447 9.57 -12.76 -12.62
N VAL A 448 9.88 -11.83 -13.50
CA VAL A 448 8.98 -10.77 -13.95
C VAL A 448 8.86 -10.85 -15.47
N ILE A 449 7.65 -10.74 -15.99
CA ILE A 449 7.36 -10.68 -17.42
C ILE A 449 6.70 -9.33 -17.71
N ALA A 450 7.29 -8.55 -18.60
CA ALA A 450 6.65 -7.37 -19.18
C ALA A 450 6.47 -7.53 -20.68
N VAL A 451 5.31 -7.10 -21.20
CA VAL A 451 5.01 -7.07 -22.63
C VAL A 451 4.47 -5.72 -23.06
N ASP A 452 4.80 -5.32 -24.29
CA ASP A 452 4.27 -4.11 -24.94
C ASP A 452 3.82 -4.44 -26.37
N MET A 453 2.51 -4.56 -26.55
CA MET A 453 1.88 -5.07 -27.77
C MET A 453 1.23 -3.96 -28.59
N PRO A 454 1.38 -3.95 -29.92
CA PRO A 454 0.60 -3.05 -30.78
C PRO A 454 -0.89 -3.38 -30.71
N ASN A 455 -1.73 -2.38 -30.51
CA ASN A 455 -3.18 -2.52 -30.55
C ASN A 455 -3.67 -2.52 -32.01
N ASP A 456 -3.29 -3.54 -32.76
CA ASP A 456 -3.40 -3.56 -34.22
C ASP A 456 -3.81 -4.95 -34.76
N GLN A 457 -4.51 -4.98 -35.89
CA GLN A 457 -4.92 -6.20 -36.58
C GLN A 457 -3.76 -6.99 -37.22
N ALA A 458 -2.59 -6.38 -37.38
CA ALA A 458 -1.39 -7.02 -37.94
C ALA A 458 -0.52 -7.73 -36.88
N ILE A 459 -0.88 -7.67 -35.60
CA ILE A 459 -0.14 -8.33 -34.53
C ILE A 459 -0.12 -9.86 -34.72
N GLY A 460 1.02 -10.49 -34.43
CA GLY A 460 1.16 -11.94 -34.36
C GLY A 460 0.57 -12.51 -33.07
N THR A 461 0.43 -13.83 -32.99
CA THR A 461 -0.20 -14.50 -31.82
C THR A 461 0.78 -14.88 -30.71
N ASP A 462 2.09 -14.94 -30.99
CA ASP A 462 3.08 -15.26 -29.95
C ASP A 462 3.43 -13.99 -29.15
N TRP A 463 2.93 -13.93 -27.92
CA TRP A 463 3.18 -12.81 -27.02
C TRP A 463 4.66 -12.62 -26.69
N ARG A 464 5.49 -13.67 -26.79
CA ARG A 464 6.93 -13.62 -26.47
C ARG A 464 7.71 -12.68 -27.38
N ALA A 465 7.20 -12.45 -28.59
CA ALA A 465 7.78 -11.50 -29.55
C ALA A 465 7.66 -10.03 -29.09
N TYR A 466 6.83 -9.77 -28.07
CA TYR A 466 6.54 -8.43 -27.55
C TYR A 466 7.06 -8.23 -26.12
N ARG A 467 7.94 -9.12 -25.65
CA ARG A 467 8.60 -8.98 -24.34
C ARG A 467 9.45 -7.71 -24.30
N THR A 468 9.45 -7.08 -23.14
CA THR A 468 10.27 -5.91 -22.82
C THR A 468 10.64 -5.94 -21.33
N SER A 469 11.36 -4.93 -20.86
CA SER A 469 11.63 -4.71 -19.43
C SER A 469 10.51 -3.90 -18.78
N VAL A 470 10.41 -3.92 -17.45
CA VAL A 470 9.44 -3.09 -16.72
C VAL A 470 9.81 -1.62 -16.85
N ASP A 471 11.10 -1.26 -16.71
CA ASP A 471 11.63 0.10 -16.95
C ASP A 471 11.15 0.69 -18.29
N ALA A 472 11.06 -0.15 -19.33
CA ALA A 472 10.62 0.29 -20.64
C ALA A 472 9.13 0.60 -20.70
N ILE A 473 8.30 -0.10 -19.90
CA ILE A 473 6.88 0.25 -19.74
C ILE A 473 6.76 1.54 -18.94
N GLU A 474 7.48 1.67 -17.82
CA GLU A 474 7.51 2.88 -16.98
C GLU A 474 7.90 4.13 -17.77
N ALA A 475 8.94 4.01 -18.61
CA ALA A 475 9.36 5.10 -19.48
C ALA A 475 8.28 5.54 -20.49
N LYS A 476 7.29 4.68 -20.80
CA LYS A 476 6.16 5.01 -21.70
C LYS A 476 4.95 5.52 -20.96
N THR A 477 4.71 5.05 -19.74
CA THR A 477 3.50 5.35 -18.98
C THR A 477 3.70 6.46 -17.95
N GLY A 478 4.94 6.67 -17.49
CA GLY A 478 5.27 7.50 -16.34
C GLY A 478 4.83 6.89 -15.01
N TYR A 479 4.64 5.57 -14.97
CA TYR A 479 4.27 4.82 -13.77
C TYR A 479 5.51 4.26 -13.07
N ASP A 480 5.33 3.91 -11.80
CA ASP A 480 6.31 3.30 -10.91
C ASP A 480 5.72 1.97 -10.40
N PHE A 481 6.01 0.89 -11.12
CA PHE A 481 5.49 -0.44 -10.77
C PHE A 481 6.28 -0.99 -9.60
N PHE A 482 5.66 -1.91 -8.86
CA PHE A 482 6.34 -2.62 -7.77
C PHE A 482 6.95 -1.77 -6.64
N SER A 483 6.60 -0.48 -6.56
CA SER A 483 7.08 0.53 -5.61
C SER A 483 7.03 0.22 -4.11
N LEU A 484 6.46 -0.91 -3.69
CA LEU A 484 6.56 -1.41 -2.31
C LEU A 484 7.66 -2.46 -2.12
N ILE A 485 8.38 -2.84 -3.17
CA ILE A 485 9.57 -3.67 -3.15
C ILE A 485 10.78 -2.76 -2.89
N SER A 486 11.82 -3.26 -2.23
CA SER A 486 13.04 -2.47 -2.04
C SER A 486 13.69 -2.12 -3.38
N ASP A 487 14.13 -0.87 -3.56
CA ASP A 487 14.75 -0.35 -4.78
C ASP A 487 15.83 -1.27 -5.34
N ASN A 488 16.67 -1.89 -4.49
CA ASN A 488 17.73 -2.79 -4.96
C ASN A 488 17.18 -4.01 -5.72
N VAL A 489 16.10 -4.61 -5.19
CA VAL A 489 15.44 -5.75 -5.81
C VAL A 489 14.69 -5.31 -7.06
N GLU A 490 13.90 -4.24 -6.94
CA GLU A 490 13.12 -3.62 -8.01
C GLU A 490 14.00 -3.25 -9.21
N ASN A 491 15.01 -2.39 -9.03
CA ASN A 491 15.98 -2.02 -10.08
C ASN A 491 16.63 -3.23 -10.77
N THR A 492 16.78 -4.36 -10.06
CA THR A 492 17.37 -5.57 -10.64
C THR A 492 16.36 -6.37 -11.47
N ILE A 493 15.13 -6.53 -11.00
CA ILE A 493 14.11 -7.33 -11.70
C ILE A 493 13.46 -6.54 -12.84
N GLU A 494 13.35 -5.23 -12.71
CA GLU A 494 12.67 -4.35 -13.66
C GLU A 494 13.50 -4.05 -14.90
N ALA A 495 14.82 -3.96 -14.77
CA ALA A 495 15.75 -3.76 -15.88
C ALA A 495 15.88 -4.98 -16.81
N LYS A 496 15.40 -6.17 -16.41
CA LYS A 496 15.55 -7.42 -17.16
C LYS A 496 14.40 -7.62 -18.14
N VAL A 497 14.71 -8.21 -19.30
CA VAL A 497 13.70 -8.81 -20.19
C VAL A 497 13.62 -10.31 -19.87
N ASP A 498 12.42 -10.83 -19.61
CA ASP A 498 12.21 -12.26 -19.32
C ASP A 498 12.82 -13.15 -20.41
N ALA A 499 13.57 -14.18 -20.02
CA ALA A 499 14.41 -14.97 -20.91
C ALA A 499 13.79 -16.29 -21.41
N LEU A 500 12.46 -16.48 -21.25
CA LEU A 500 11.70 -17.64 -21.77
C LEU A 500 12.19 -18.21 -23.09
#